data_AF-A0A521F6P5-F1
#
_entry.id   AF-A0A521F6P5-F1
#
_cell.length_a   1.000
_cell.length_b   1.000
_cell.length_c   1.000
_cell.angle_alpha   90.00
_cell.angle_beta   90.00
_cell.angle_gamma   90.00
#
_symmetry.space_group_name_H-M   'P 1'
#
loop_
_entity.id
_entity.type
_entity.pdbx_description
1 polymer ?
#
loop_
_entity_poly.entity_id
_entity_poly.type
_entity_poly.pdbx_seq_one_letter_code
_entity_poly.pdbx_strand_id
1 'polypeptide(L)'
;MRTRTAGALTLLLAAGALGTLTGTATAAPPAGSGTENTTTGSASAFPLVGGAGVFLSAYDPDGEAPFTVPEVLAGAYECFADERLPADFRGLGSVRTAGTTGVTCSADGLPDVTGTLGLDVEWRGRGPATEQPEPPVPTGCDLRVLIRQADLTGSITLEVPALGIDATADLAGVRGDIRTALSNCAAPH
;
A
#
# COMPACT_ATOMS: atom_id res chain seq x y z
N MET A 1 -43.48 37.49 -43.30
CA MET A 1 -43.11 37.43 -44.74
C MET A 1 -42.30 36.14 -44.92
N ARG A 2 -42.89 35.09 -45.50
CA ARG A 2 -42.77 34.69 -46.93
C ARG A 2 -41.31 34.39 -47.33
N THR A 3 -40.94 33.10 -47.36
CA THR A 3 -40.59 32.29 -48.57
C THR A 3 -39.24 32.64 -49.22
N ARG A 4 -38.31 31.76 -49.60
CA ARG A 4 -38.37 30.48 -50.36
C ARG A 4 -36.90 29.97 -50.52
N THR A 5 -36.57 28.70 -50.22
CA THR A 5 -36.31 27.53 -51.11
C THR A 5 -35.01 27.48 -51.95
N ALA A 6 -34.43 26.26 -51.93
CA ALA A 6 -33.58 25.57 -52.92
C ALA A 6 -32.14 26.09 -53.08
N GLY A 7 -31.10 25.28 -53.17
CA GLY A 7 -30.97 23.84 -53.42
C GLY A 7 -29.74 23.65 -54.33
N ALA A 8 -28.92 22.62 -54.09
CA ALA A 8 -28.13 21.90 -55.09
C ALA A 8 -27.19 20.91 -54.40
N LEU A 9 -27.52 19.62 -54.54
CA LEU A 9 -26.53 18.55 -54.49
C LEU A 9 -25.63 18.69 -55.73
N THR A 10 -24.32 18.62 -55.52
CA THR A 10 -23.36 18.29 -56.57
C THR A 10 -22.46 17.18 -56.06
N LEU A 11 -22.76 15.96 -56.48
CA LEU A 11 -21.84 14.82 -56.50
C LEU A 11 -20.95 14.96 -57.75
N LEU A 12 -19.64 14.69 -57.61
CA LEU A 12 -18.70 14.09 -58.58
C LEU A 12 -17.27 14.25 -57.98
N LEU A 13 -16.71 13.22 -57.34
CA LEU A 13 -15.77 12.23 -57.89
C LEU A 13 -14.49 12.83 -58.52
N ALA A 14 -13.34 12.69 -57.85
CA ALA A 14 -12.20 11.89 -58.35
C ALA A 14 -10.89 12.12 -57.54
N ALA A 15 -10.33 10.99 -57.12
CA ALA A 15 -8.94 10.63 -56.83
C ALA A 15 -7.80 11.68 -56.80
N GLY A 16 -6.99 11.55 -55.74
CA GLY A 16 -5.53 11.42 -55.90
C GLY A 16 -4.69 12.61 -55.41
N ALA A 17 -4.20 12.53 -54.18
CA ALA A 17 -2.88 13.06 -53.84
C ALA A 17 -2.37 12.35 -52.58
N LEU A 18 -1.35 11.52 -52.77
CA LEU A 18 -0.45 11.03 -51.73
C LEU A 18 0.17 12.25 -51.02
N GLY A 19 -0.16 12.43 -49.75
CA GLY A 19 0.39 13.47 -48.88
C GLY A 19 0.77 12.85 -47.54
N THR A 20 2.00 12.36 -47.49
CA THR A 20 2.69 11.78 -46.35
C THR A 20 3.03 12.82 -45.27
N LEU A 21 3.12 12.35 -44.01
CA LEU A 21 3.89 12.90 -42.87
C LEU A 21 3.21 14.07 -42.09
N THR A 22 3.11 14.09 -40.75
CA THR A 22 3.70 13.30 -39.66
C THR A 22 2.70 13.24 -38.50
N GLY A 23 2.00 12.11 -38.33
CA GLY A 23 1.45 11.79 -37.02
C GLY A 23 2.63 11.49 -36.11
N THR A 24 2.81 12.25 -35.04
CA THR A 24 3.70 11.86 -33.93
C THR A 24 3.11 10.60 -33.32
N ALA A 25 3.46 9.45 -33.91
CA ALA A 25 3.37 8.18 -33.24
C ALA A 25 4.19 8.36 -31.95
N THR A 26 3.50 8.43 -30.81
CA THR A 26 4.11 8.13 -29.52
C THR A 26 4.83 6.82 -29.72
N ALA A 27 6.16 6.89 -29.74
CA ALA A 27 7.00 5.71 -29.83
C ALA A 27 6.56 4.78 -28.70
N ALA A 28 5.93 3.66 -29.06
CA ALA A 28 5.84 2.55 -28.14
C ALA A 28 7.28 2.21 -27.75
N PRO A 29 7.60 2.04 -26.45
CA PRO A 29 8.93 1.64 -26.03
C PRO A 29 9.37 0.45 -26.88
N PRO A 30 10.63 0.42 -27.34
CA PRO A 30 11.12 -0.71 -28.11
C PRO A 30 10.84 -2.00 -27.33
N ALA A 31 10.21 -2.98 -27.99
CA ALA A 31 10.06 -4.32 -27.45
C ALA A 31 11.46 -4.93 -27.31
N GLY A 32 12.03 -4.82 -26.11
CA GLY A 32 13.32 -5.36 -25.73
C GLY A 32 13.25 -5.80 -24.27
N SER A 33 13.73 -7.02 -23.99
CA SER A 33 13.95 -7.65 -22.68
C SER A 33 13.12 -7.06 -21.53
N GLY A 34 11.96 -7.69 -21.25
CA GLY A 34 10.93 -7.17 -20.36
C GLY A 34 11.46 -6.60 -19.06
N THR A 35 11.17 -5.33 -18.80
CA THR A 35 11.30 -4.72 -17.48
C THR A 35 10.30 -5.42 -16.56
N GLU A 36 10.78 -6.06 -15.50
CA GLU A 36 9.91 -6.58 -14.45
C GLU A 36 9.59 -5.42 -13.53
N ASN A 37 8.35 -4.92 -13.63
CA ASN A 37 7.84 -3.87 -12.76
C ASN A 37 7.18 -4.54 -11.56
N THR A 38 7.87 -4.61 -10.44
CA THR A 38 7.24 -5.06 -9.19
C THR A 38 6.76 -3.86 -8.41
N THR A 39 5.55 -3.95 -7.88
CA THR A 39 4.98 -2.96 -6.96
C THR A 39 4.83 -3.64 -5.61
N THR A 40 5.58 -3.16 -4.62
CA THR A 40 5.45 -3.66 -3.24
C THR A 40 4.88 -2.56 -2.37
N GLY A 41 3.73 -2.80 -1.75
CA GLY A 41 3.11 -1.90 -0.79
C GLY A 41 3.51 -2.22 0.66
N SER A 42 3.56 -1.20 1.50
CA SER A 42 3.54 -1.40 2.95
C SER A 42 2.79 -0.28 3.66
N ALA A 43 2.28 -0.54 4.85
CA ALA A 43 1.73 0.50 5.71
C ALA A 43 2.15 0.24 7.15
N SER A 44 2.39 1.31 7.91
CA SER A 44 2.87 1.21 9.27
C SER A 44 2.21 2.21 10.22
N ALA A 45 2.07 1.84 11.48
CA ALA A 45 1.68 2.73 12.58
C ALA A 45 2.13 2.16 13.93
N PHE A 46 2.17 3.03 14.95
CA PHE A 46 2.55 2.65 16.31
C PHE A 46 1.59 3.20 17.38
N PRO A 47 0.36 2.65 17.51
CA PRO A 47 -0.56 2.98 18.60
C PRO A 47 -0.13 2.43 19.96
N LEU A 48 -0.71 3.01 21.01
CA LEU A 48 -0.63 2.51 22.39
C LEU A 48 -1.96 1.88 22.80
N VAL A 49 -1.92 0.69 23.40
CA VAL A 49 -3.09 -0.08 23.85
C VAL A 49 -2.86 -0.58 25.27
N GLY A 50 -3.59 -0.08 26.25
CA GLY A 50 -3.43 -0.49 27.65
C GLY A 50 -2.03 -0.23 28.23
N GLY A 51 -1.25 0.70 27.65
CA GLY A 51 0.15 0.95 28.02
C GLY A 51 1.18 0.12 27.25
N ALA A 52 0.76 -0.85 26.44
CA ALA A 52 1.62 -1.56 25.49
C ALA A 52 1.72 -0.79 24.17
N GLY A 53 2.90 -0.83 23.53
CA GLY A 53 3.08 -0.32 22.16
C GLY A 53 2.77 -1.41 21.16
N VAL A 54 2.01 -1.09 20.11
CA VAL A 54 1.67 -2.06 19.05
C VAL A 54 2.24 -1.56 17.73
N PHE A 55 3.23 -2.25 17.17
CA PHE A 55 3.69 -1.99 15.81
C PHE A 55 2.74 -2.69 14.84
N LEU A 56 1.93 -1.91 14.14
CA LEU A 56 1.07 -2.42 13.08
C LEU A 56 1.79 -2.28 11.75
N SER A 57 2.17 -3.39 11.14
CA SER A 57 2.81 -3.43 9.83
C SER A 57 1.98 -4.27 8.85
N ALA A 58 1.54 -3.64 7.76
CA ALA A 58 0.84 -4.31 6.66
C ALA A 58 1.72 -4.31 5.41
N TYR A 59 1.63 -5.35 4.60
CA TYR A 59 2.45 -5.60 3.43
C TYR A 59 1.59 -6.06 2.25
N ASP A 60 1.94 -5.59 1.06
CA ASP A 60 1.38 -5.98 -0.25
C ASP A 60 2.53 -6.40 -1.16
N PRO A 61 3.12 -7.59 -0.92
CA PRO A 61 4.22 -8.11 -1.73
C PRO A 61 3.74 -8.59 -3.09
N ASP A 62 4.61 -8.51 -4.10
CA ASP A 62 4.32 -9.09 -5.40
C ASP A 62 4.25 -10.63 -5.33
N GLY A 63 3.27 -11.21 -6.01
CA GLY A 63 3.07 -12.67 -6.07
C GLY A 63 2.46 -13.33 -4.82
N GLU A 64 2.12 -12.59 -3.77
CA GLU A 64 1.44 -13.10 -2.56
C GLU A 64 0.25 -12.22 -2.17
N ALA A 65 -0.72 -12.77 -1.45
CA ALA A 65 -1.85 -11.99 -0.95
C ALA A 65 -1.41 -10.99 0.14
N PRO A 66 -1.94 -9.76 0.19
CA PRO A 66 -1.56 -8.79 1.19
C PRO A 66 -1.91 -9.25 2.62
N PHE A 67 -1.06 -8.91 3.58
CA PHE A 67 -1.18 -9.34 4.97
C PHE A 67 -0.71 -8.30 5.98
N THR A 68 -1.01 -8.51 7.26
CA THR A 68 -0.57 -7.71 8.40
C THR A 68 0.12 -8.59 9.44
N VAL A 69 1.23 -8.09 9.98
CA VAL A 69 2.01 -8.71 11.04
C VAL A 69 2.12 -7.69 12.18
N PRO A 70 1.25 -7.78 13.19
CA PRO A 70 1.34 -6.91 14.36
C PRO A 70 2.35 -7.47 15.36
N GLU A 71 3.10 -6.57 15.98
CA GLU A 71 4.05 -6.86 17.07
C GLU A 71 3.68 -5.99 18.27
N VAL A 72 3.83 -6.53 19.49
CA VAL A 72 3.45 -5.83 20.73
C VAL A 72 4.65 -5.75 21.66
N LEU A 73 4.95 -4.55 22.14
CA LEU A 73 5.90 -4.32 23.23
C LEU A 73 5.16 -4.01 24.52
N ALA A 74 5.29 -4.87 25.51
CA ALA A 74 4.61 -4.77 26.80
C ALA A 74 5.60 -4.95 27.96
N GLY A 75 6.11 -3.82 28.48
CA GLY A 75 7.12 -3.85 29.53
C GLY A 75 8.43 -4.45 29.02
N ALA A 76 8.84 -5.61 29.58
CA ALA A 76 10.01 -6.37 29.14
C ALA A 76 9.70 -7.42 28.06
N TYR A 77 8.42 -7.63 27.74
CA TYR A 77 7.99 -8.63 26.77
C TYR A 77 7.86 -8.05 25.36
N GLU A 78 8.27 -8.85 24.40
CA GLU A 78 8.00 -8.68 22.98
C GLU A 78 7.06 -9.81 22.54
N CYS A 79 5.92 -9.44 21.98
CA CYS A 79 4.91 -10.39 21.52
C CYS A 79 4.77 -10.36 20.01
N PHE A 80 4.75 -11.55 19.42
CA PHE A 80 4.51 -11.74 18.00
C PHE A 80 3.15 -12.37 17.78
N ALA A 81 2.46 -11.95 16.72
CA ALA A 81 1.26 -12.63 16.28
C ALA A 81 1.58 -14.05 15.83
N ASP A 82 0.77 -15.01 16.29
CA ASP A 82 0.90 -16.42 15.89
C ASP A 82 0.57 -16.61 14.41
N GLU A 83 -0.31 -15.77 13.85
CA GLU A 83 -0.73 -15.80 12.47
C GLU A 83 -0.71 -14.41 11.82
N ARG A 84 -0.50 -14.41 10.50
CA ARG A 84 -0.64 -13.21 9.68
C ARG A 84 -2.13 -12.96 9.41
N LEU A 85 -2.56 -11.71 9.55
CA LEU A 85 -3.94 -11.34 9.25
C LEU A 85 -4.06 -10.86 7.80
N PRO A 86 -5.16 -11.13 7.09
CA PRO A 86 -5.34 -10.64 5.72
C PRO A 86 -5.45 -9.11 5.71
N ALA A 87 -4.90 -8.48 4.67
CA ALA A 87 -5.02 -7.05 4.41
C ALA A 87 -5.63 -6.78 3.03
N ASP A 88 -6.27 -5.62 2.87
CA ASP A 88 -6.72 -5.09 1.59
C ASP A 88 -5.97 -3.78 1.30
N PHE A 89 -5.15 -3.78 0.25
CA PHE A 89 -4.40 -2.63 -0.21
C PHE A 89 -5.07 -1.97 -1.42
N ARG A 90 -5.24 -0.65 -1.35
CA ARG A 90 -5.71 0.19 -2.47
C ARG A 90 -4.65 1.23 -2.81
N GLY A 91 -3.44 0.74 -3.13
CA GLY A 91 -2.25 1.56 -3.35
C GLY A 91 -1.97 2.50 -2.18
N LEU A 92 -1.55 3.74 -2.47
CA LEU A 92 -1.36 4.80 -1.46
C LEU A 92 -2.67 5.43 -0.98
N GLY A 93 -3.83 4.91 -1.39
CA GLY A 93 -5.14 5.46 -1.03
C GLY A 93 -5.58 5.01 0.37
N SER A 94 -5.56 3.70 0.59
CA SER A 94 -5.96 3.10 1.85
C SER A 94 -5.42 1.69 2.01
N VAL A 95 -5.30 1.27 3.28
CA VAL A 95 -5.04 -0.12 3.67
C VAL A 95 -6.05 -0.49 4.75
N ARG A 96 -6.58 -1.70 4.71
CA ARG A 96 -7.50 -2.20 5.75
C ARG A 96 -7.13 -3.59 6.20
N THR A 97 -7.23 -3.83 7.51
CA THR A 97 -7.04 -5.15 8.13
C THR A 97 -8.10 -5.35 9.19
N ALA A 98 -8.69 -6.54 9.22
CA ALA A 98 -9.59 -6.95 10.30
C ALA A 98 -9.43 -8.44 10.62
N GLY A 99 -9.49 -8.78 11.90
CA GLY A 99 -9.39 -10.16 12.35
C GLY A 99 -8.83 -10.27 13.76
N THR A 100 -8.68 -11.50 14.25
CA THR A 100 -8.12 -11.80 15.56
C THR A 100 -7.04 -12.86 15.38
N THR A 101 -5.93 -12.70 16.10
CA THR A 101 -4.83 -13.67 16.17
C THR A 101 -4.47 -13.90 17.63
N GLY A 102 -3.91 -15.07 17.93
CA GLY A 102 -3.14 -15.25 19.16
C GLY A 102 -1.85 -14.43 19.12
N VAL A 103 -1.32 -14.11 20.29
CA VAL A 103 0.02 -13.55 20.44
C VAL A 103 0.81 -14.37 21.44
N THR A 104 2.09 -14.59 21.13
CA THR A 104 3.05 -15.21 22.03
C THR A 104 4.09 -14.18 22.42
N CYS A 105 4.19 -13.92 23.73
CA CYS A 105 5.06 -12.92 24.34
C CYS A 105 6.26 -13.59 25.01
N SER A 106 7.47 -13.16 24.67
CA SER A 106 8.71 -13.67 25.22
C SER A 106 9.54 -12.54 25.84
N ALA A 107 10.31 -12.88 26.87
CA ALA A 107 11.25 -11.98 27.53
C ALA A 107 12.44 -12.77 28.08
N ASP A 108 13.64 -12.17 28.06
CA ASP A 108 14.84 -12.85 28.55
C ASP A 108 14.73 -13.19 30.04
N GLY A 109 15.02 -14.45 30.38
CA GLY A 109 14.95 -14.97 31.74
C GLY A 109 13.54 -15.10 32.34
N LEU A 110 12.48 -14.93 31.54
CA LEU A 110 11.08 -15.04 31.97
C LEU A 110 10.35 -16.12 31.16
N PRO A 111 9.29 -16.75 31.70
CA PRO A 111 8.49 -17.70 30.94
C PRO A 111 7.71 -17.00 29.83
N ASP A 112 7.54 -17.68 28.70
CA ASP A 112 6.64 -17.22 27.64
C ASP A 112 5.19 -17.15 28.15
N VAL A 113 4.46 -16.14 27.69
CA VAL A 113 3.04 -15.96 28.00
C VAL A 113 2.26 -15.72 26.72
N THR A 114 0.98 -16.07 26.73
CA THR A 114 0.12 -15.96 25.54
C THR A 114 -1.04 -15.00 25.78
N GLY A 115 -1.60 -14.51 24.69
CA GLY A 115 -2.75 -13.61 24.69
C GLY A 115 -3.48 -13.63 23.34
N THR A 116 -4.34 -12.64 23.15
CA THR A 116 -5.06 -12.41 21.90
C THR A 116 -4.97 -10.96 21.47
N LEU A 117 -4.97 -10.75 20.16
CA LEU A 117 -4.98 -9.43 19.54
C LEU A 117 -6.08 -9.40 18.47
N GLY A 118 -7.05 -8.51 18.66
CA GLY A 118 -8.10 -8.20 17.70
C GLY A 118 -7.85 -6.86 17.01
N LEU A 119 -7.98 -6.84 15.69
CA LEU A 119 -7.82 -5.66 14.84
C LEU A 119 -9.10 -5.41 14.02
N ASP A 120 -9.50 -4.15 13.93
CA ASP A 120 -10.32 -3.59 12.84
C ASP A 120 -9.74 -2.21 12.55
N VAL A 121 -8.83 -2.13 11.60
CA VAL A 121 -7.98 -0.95 11.37
C VAL A 121 -8.01 -0.56 9.90
N GLU A 122 -8.16 0.73 9.66
CA GLU A 122 -8.00 1.33 8.33
C GLU A 122 -6.97 2.47 8.37
N TRP A 123 -5.96 2.39 7.51
CA TRP A 123 -5.09 3.50 7.14
C TRP A 123 -5.72 4.24 5.98
N ARG A 124 -5.95 5.54 6.13
CA ARG A 124 -6.43 6.40 5.05
C ARG A 124 -5.39 7.44 4.68
N GLY A 125 -4.90 7.37 3.45
CA GLY A 125 -3.89 8.28 2.92
C GLY A 125 -4.35 9.75 2.96
N ARG A 126 -3.46 10.63 3.40
CA ARG A 126 -3.66 12.06 3.57
C ARG A 126 -2.65 12.85 2.73
N GLY A 127 -3.14 13.93 2.11
CA GLY A 127 -2.27 14.87 1.40
C GLY A 127 -1.64 14.26 0.14
N PRO A 128 -0.63 14.93 -0.45
CA PRO A 128 0.12 14.38 -1.58
C PRO A 128 1.08 13.27 -1.12
N ALA A 129 1.39 12.33 -2.02
CA ALA A 129 2.50 11.42 -1.83
C ALA A 129 3.83 12.14 -2.10
N THR A 130 4.88 11.75 -1.39
CA THR A 130 6.24 12.26 -1.53
C THR A 130 7.18 11.13 -1.87
N GLU A 131 8.15 11.39 -2.76
CA GLU A 131 9.20 10.44 -3.09
C GLU A 131 10.25 10.40 -1.97
N GLN A 132 10.60 9.21 -1.51
CA GLN A 132 11.73 9.02 -0.62
C GLN A 132 13.01 9.26 -1.43
N PRO A 133 14.00 9.99 -0.89
CA PRO A 133 15.30 10.10 -1.54
C PRO A 133 15.85 8.70 -1.85
N GLU A 134 16.35 8.50 -3.07
CA GLU A 134 17.02 7.24 -3.43
C GLU A 134 18.13 6.94 -2.41
N PRO A 135 18.26 5.69 -1.96
CA PRO A 135 19.41 5.30 -1.16
C PRO A 135 20.70 5.60 -1.95
N PRO A 136 21.79 6.04 -1.30
CA PRO A 136 23.03 6.47 -1.97
C PRO A 136 23.82 5.32 -2.63
N VAL A 137 23.23 4.12 -2.70
CA VAL A 137 23.90 2.89 -3.13
C VAL A 137 23.25 2.45 -4.44
N PRO A 138 24.01 2.27 -5.53
CA PRO A 138 23.46 1.80 -6.79
C PRO A 138 22.79 0.44 -6.61
N THR A 139 21.48 0.39 -6.82
CA THR A 139 20.76 -0.86 -7.00
C THR A 139 20.79 -1.24 -8.48
N GLY A 140 20.80 -2.54 -8.80
CA GLY A 140 20.64 -3.01 -10.19
C GLY A 140 19.28 -2.70 -10.82
N CYS A 141 18.39 -2.06 -10.05
CA CYS A 141 17.07 -1.60 -10.43
C CYS A 141 16.94 -0.11 -10.11
N ASP A 142 16.19 0.62 -10.93
CA ASP A 142 15.71 1.96 -10.57
C ASP A 142 14.57 1.78 -9.55
N LEU A 143 14.78 2.27 -8.32
CA LEU A 143 13.86 2.08 -7.20
C LEU A 143 13.26 3.42 -6.80
N ARG A 144 11.94 3.55 -6.98
CA ARG A 144 11.19 4.72 -6.57
C ARG A 144 10.24 4.37 -5.44
N VAL A 145 10.50 4.90 -4.25
CA VAL A 145 9.62 4.71 -3.09
C VAL A 145 8.76 5.94 -2.90
N LEU A 146 7.45 5.78 -3.01
CA LEU A 146 6.48 6.82 -2.69
C LEU A 146 5.89 6.59 -1.31
N ILE A 147 5.82 7.63 -0.50
CA ILE A 147 5.28 7.61 0.85
C ILE A 147 4.11 8.58 0.93
N ARG A 148 3.05 8.18 1.60
CA ARG A 148 1.92 9.04 1.93
C ARG A 148 1.59 8.90 3.40
N GLN A 149 1.47 10.03 4.10
CA GLN A 149 0.98 10.04 5.48
C GLN A 149 -0.44 9.48 5.53
N ALA A 150 -0.81 8.85 6.64
CA ALA A 150 -2.14 8.28 6.83
C ALA A 150 -2.76 8.68 8.18
N ASP A 151 -4.08 8.80 8.18
CA ASP A 151 -4.90 8.77 9.39
C ASP A 151 -5.33 7.33 9.65
N LEU A 152 -5.18 6.86 10.90
CA LEU A 152 -5.74 5.59 11.31
C LEU A 152 -7.14 5.77 11.89
N THR A 153 -7.98 4.78 11.66
CA THR A 153 -9.32 4.66 12.24
C THR A 153 -9.61 3.22 12.62
N GLY A 154 -10.65 3.01 13.43
CA GLY A 154 -11.03 1.70 13.94
C GLY A 154 -10.47 1.44 15.34
N SER A 155 -10.21 0.18 15.67
CA SER A 155 -9.82 -0.22 17.03
C SER A 155 -8.86 -1.40 17.07
N ILE A 156 -8.14 -1.49 18.19
CA ILE A 156 -7.30 -2.63 18.57
C ILE A 156 -7.76 -3.11 19.93
N THR A 157 -7.94 -4.41 20.09
CA THR A 157 -8.19 -5.05 21.38
C THR A 157 -7.03 -5.99 21.68
N LEU A 158 -6.42 -5.85 22.85
CA LEU A 158 -5.29 -6.66 23.31
C LEU A 158 -5.62 -7.25 24.67
N GLU A 159 -5.52 -8.57 24.78
CA GLU A 159 -5.70 -9.31 26.02
C GLU A 159 -4.48 -10.20 26.26
N VAL A 160 -3.70 -9.90 27.29
CA VAL A 160 -2.58 -10.73 27.75
C VAL A 160 -2.70 -10.89 29.27
N PRO A 161 -3.45 -11.91 29.75
CA PRO A 161 -3.82 -12.02 31.16
C PRO A 161 -2.63 -12.08 32.12
N ALA A 162 -1.55 -12.79 31.74
CA ALA A 162 -0.35 -12.92 32.57
C ALA A 162 0.41 -11.59 32.75
N LEU A 163 0.20 -10.63 31.85
CA LEU A 163 0.75 -9.27 31.93
C LEU A 163 -0.25 -8.27 32.52
N GLY A 164 -1.46 -8.71 32.88
CA GLY A 164 -2.53 -7.83 33.38
C GLY A 164 -3.08 -6.87 32.33
N ILE A 165 -2.98 -7.23 31.04
CA ILE A 165 -3.49 -6.42 29.93
C ILE A 165 -4.84 -6.97 29.48
N ASP A 166 -5.86 -6.12 29.53
CA ASP A 166 -7.17 -6.30 28.91
C ASP A 166 -7.64 -4.90 28.52
N ALA A 167 -7.39 -4.52 27.26
CA ALA A 167 -7.58 -3.16 26.82
C ALA A 167 -8.00 -3.06 25.35
N THR A 168 -8.89 -2.10 25.07
CA THR A 168 -9.23 -1.69 23.72
C THR A 168 -8.80 -0.23 23.52
N ALA A 169 -8.15 0.05 22.39
CA ALA A 169 -7.82 1.40 21.96
C ALA A 169 -8.62 1.79 20.71
N ASP A 170 -9.22 2.97 20.75
CA ASP A 170 -9.73 3.65 19.56
C ASP A 170 -8.55 4.35 18.85
N LEU A 171 -8.51 4.25 17.52
CA LEU A 171 -7.39 4.75 16.73
C LEU A 171 -7.60 6.16 16.18
N ALA A 172 -8.70 6.84 16.50
CA ALA A 172 -8.94 8.19 16.01
C ALA A 172 -7.80 9.15 16.40
N GLY A 173 -7.18 9.74 15.39
CA GLY A 173 -6.07 10.67 15.56
C GLY A 173 -4.68 10.03 15.58
N VAL A 174 -4.59 8.69 15.57
CA VAL A 174 -3.32 7.96 15.39
C VAL A 174 -2.80 8.17 13.96
N ARG A 175 -1.49 8.34 13.86
CA ARG A 175 -0.77 8.56 12.59
C ARG A 175 -0.11 7.30 12.11
N GLY A 176 -0.03 7.16 10.80
CA GLY A 176 0.76 6.14 10.13
C GLY A 176 1.26 6.63 8.78
N ASP A 177 1.86 5.72 8.03
CA ASP A 177 2.22 5.94 6.64
C ASP A 177 1.81 4.74 5.77
N ILE A 178 1.59 5.02 4.48
CA ILE A 178 1.44 4.03 3.42
C ILE A 178 2.57 4.29 2.43
N ARG A 179 3.26 3.23 2.03
CA ARG A 179 4.39 3.25 1.11
C ARG A 179 4.10 2.35 -0.07
N THR A 180 4.68 2.69 -1.20
CA THR A 180 4.77 1.78 -2.34
C THR A 180 6.16 1.92 -2.95
N ALA A 181 6.80 0.81 -3.20
CA ALA A 181 8.05 0.71 -3.93
C ALA A 181 7.73 0.29 -5.36
N LEU A 182 8.16 1.10 -6.32
CA LEU A 182 8.15 0.79 -7.74
C LEU A 182 9.58 0.44 -8.11
N SER A 183 9.82 -0.80 -8.53
CA SER A 183 11.13 -1.20 -9.04
C SER A 183 11.06 -1.43 -10.55
N ASN A 184 12.02 -0.86 -11.27
CA ASN A 184 12.25 -1.15 -12.68
C ASN A 184 13.63 -1.82 -12.80
N CYS A 185 13.64 -3.15 -12.86
CA CYS A 185 14.88 -3.89 -13.01
C CYS A 185 15.23 -4.08 -14.49
N ALA A 186 16.49 -3.85 -14.85
CA ALA A 186 16.99 -4.32 -16.15
C ALA A 186 17.05 -5.85 -16.12
N ALA A 187 16.58 -6.52 -17.19
CA ALA A 187 16.61 -7.97 -17.26
C ALA A 187 18.04 -8.50 -17.05
N PRO A 188 18.23 -9.62 -16.33
CA PRO A 188 19.55 -10.21 -16.13
C PRO A 188 20.16 -10.57 -17.51
N HIS A 189 21.41 -10.15 -17.71
CA HIS A 189 22.20 -10.45 -18.91
C HIS A 189 22.59 -11.93 -19.01
#